data_AF-A0A356W9K9-F1
#
_entry.id   AF-A0A356W9K9-F1
#
_cell.length_a   1.000
_cell.length_b   1.000
_cell.length_c   1.000
_cell.angle_alpha   90.00
_cell.angle_beta   90.00
_cell.angle_gamma   90.00
#
_symmetry.space_group_name_H-M   'P 1'
#
loop_
_entity.id
_entity.type
_entity.pdbx_description
1 polymer ?
#
loop_
_entity_poly.entity_id
_entity_poly.type
_entity_poly.pdbx_seq_one_letter_code
_entity_poly.pdbx_strand_id
1 'polypeptide(L)'
;MGAARRSASGFDRPGEPAFRPTRGTPDLSVLRRAYFELFLQDRMNVEAGLYPRPSDVRLRDLPKALRSARAFREDVAEVDRRRIERNGTEIRQQVVDGHNRYPNYYLQNFHYQSGGWFTEDSADLYDTQVEALFTGTADAMRRAALAEISRELRGRDQRGV
;
A
#
# COMPACT_ATOMS: atom_id res chain seq x y z
N MET A 1 2.48 -11.55 5.83
CA MET A 1 2.84 -12.03 4.47
C MET A 1 2.93 -13.55 4.34
N GLY A 2 3.66 -14.29 5.19
CA GLY A 2 3.83 -15.74 5.01
C GLY A 2 2.52 -16.56 4.98
N ALA A 3 1.55 -16.23 5.83
CA ALA A 3 0.23 -16.88 5.80
C ALA A 3 -0.56 -16.58 4.52
N ALA A 4 -0.57 -15.32 4.08
CA ALA A 4 -1.22 -14.91 2.82
C ALA A 4 -0.60 -15.58 1.59
N ARG A 5 0.74 -15.77 1.58
CA ARG A 5 1.42 -16.50 0.49
C ARG A 5 1.10 -17.98 0.47
N ARG A 6 0.85 -18.61 1.63
CA ARG A 6 0.50 -20.04 1.72
C ARG A 6 -0.91 -20.34 1.21
N SER A 7 -1.81 -19.37 1.27
CA SER A 7 -3.19 -19.51 0.79
C SER A 7 -3.36 -19.19 -0.70
N ALA A 8 -2.37 -18.56 -1.34
CA ALA A 8 -2.42 -18.23 -2.77
C ALA A 8 -1.88 -19.39 -3.63
N SER A 9 -2.31 -19.45 -4.89
CA SER A 9 -1.94 -20.46 -5.90
C SER A 9 -0.49 -20.38 -6.41
N GLY A 10 0.43 -19.82 -5.61
CA GLY A 10 1.84 -19.63 -5.94
C GLY A 10 2.14 -18.33 -6.68
N PHE A 11 3.41 -18.13 -7.06
CA PHE A 11 3.84 -16.94 -7.80
C PHE A 11 3.47 -17.01 -9.28
N ASP A 12 3.68 -18.19 -9.87
CA ASP A 12 3.41 -18.44 -11.28
C ASP A 12 1.92 -18.68 -11.53
N ARG A 13 1.47 -18.45 -12.76
CA ARG A 13 0.10 -18.79 -13.16
C ARG A 13 0.08 -20.14 -13.86
N PRO A 14 -0.98 -20.94 -13.69
CA PRO A 14 -1.15 -22.18 -14.44
C PRO A 14 -1.06 -21.94 -15.95
N GLY A 15 -0.19 -22.69 -16.63
CA GLY A 15 0.00 -22.60 -18.08
C GLY A 15 0.90 -21.46 -18.56
N GLU A 16 1.42 -20.60 -17.67
CA GLU A 16 2.40 -19.57 -18.02
C GLU A 16 3.83 -20.02 -17.69
N PRO A 17 4.85 -19.55 -18.42
CA PRO A 17 6.25 -19.80 -18.07
C PRO A 17 6.54 -19.29 -16.66
N ALA A 18 7.26 -20.10 -15.87
CA ALA A 18 7.67 -19.69 -14.54
C ALA A 18 8.53 -18.41 -14.61
N PHE A 19 8.22 -17.46 -13.73
CA PHE A 19 9.00 -16.23 -13.63
C PHE A 19 10.42 -16.54 -13.16
N ARG A 20 11.38 -16.11 -13.96
CA ARG A 20 12.80 -16.22 -13.64
C ARG A 20 13.35 -14.82 -13.45
N PRO A 21 13.72 -14.42 -12.23
CA PRO A 21 14.32 -13.12 -12.02
C PRO A 21 15.62 -13.03 -12.83
N THR A 22 15.78 -11.95 -13.59
CA THR A 22 16.97 -11.70 -14.42
C THR A 22 18.15 -11.16 -13.61
N ARG A 23 17.88 -10.72 -12.38
CA ARG A 23 18.87 -10.29 -11.39
C ARG A 23 18.83 -11.28 -10.23
N GLY A 24 19.97 -11.49 -9.57
CA GLY A 24 20.08 -12.40 -8.44
C GLY A 24 19.18 -12.03 -7.26
N THR A 25 19.16 -12.88 -6.24
CA THR A 25 18.38 -12.65 -5.02
C THR A 25 18.85 -11.36 -4.32
N PRO A 26 17.93 -10.46 -3.92
CA PRO A 26 18.32 -9.25 -3.20
C PRO A 26 18.96 -9.61 -1.85
N ASP A 27 19.99 -8.87 -1.46
CA ASP A 27 20.61 -8.99 -0.15
C ASP A 27 19.68 -8.41 0.92
N LEU A 28 19.11 -9.29 1.75
CA LEU A 28 18.18 -8.91 2.81
C LEU A 28 18.84 -8.07 3.90
N SER A 29 20.17 -8.16 4.08
CA SER A 29 20.90 -7.34 5.04
C SER A 29 20.94 -5.88 4.61
N VAL A 30 21.12 -5.63 3.31
CA VAL A 30 21.06 -4.29 2.71
C VAL A 30 19.67 -3.70 2.86
N LEU A 31 18.62 -4.48 2.57
CA LEU A 31 17.24 -4.03 2.73
C LEU A 31 16.93 -3.67 4.20
N ARG A 32 17.34 -4.53 5.14
CA ARG A 32 17.14 -4.29 6.57
C ARG A 32 17.88 -3.04 7.04
N ARG A 33 19.11 -2.82 6.56
CA ARG A 33 19.88 -1.61 6.85
C ARG A 33 19.16 -0.36 6.33
N ALA A 34 18.67 -0.38 5.09
CA ALA A 34 17.91 0.72 4.52
C ALA A 34 16.64 1.05 5.32
N TYR A 35 15.94 0.04 5.86
CA TYR A 35 14.80 0.28 6.76
C TYR A 35 15.20 0.96 8.07
N PHE A 36 16.31 0.56 8.69
CA PHE A 36 16.79 1.25 9.89
C PHE A 36 17.23 2.69 9.60
N GLU A 37 17.93 2.91 8.49
CA GLU A 37 18.33 4.26 8.05
C GLU A 37 17.10 5.14 7.80
N LEU A 38 16.05 4.60 7.19
CA LEU A 38 14.76 5.28 7.03
C LEU A 38 14.16 5.70 8.38
N PHE A 39 14.09 4.80 9.37
CA PHE A 39 13.52 5.12 10.68
C PHE A 39 14.35 6.16 11.45
N LEU A 40 15.67 6.09 11.34
CA LEU A 40 16.56 7.11 11.91
C LEU A 40 16.31 8.47 11.25
N GLN A 41 16.20 8.51 9.92
CA GLN A 41 15.90 9.74 9.21
C GLN A 41 14.51 10.30 9.56
N ASP A 42 13.49 9.45 9.67
CA ASP A 42 12.13 9.84 10.08
C ASP A 42 12.15 10.47 11.48
N ARG A 43 12.88 9.87 12.44
CA ARG A 43 13.10 10.43 13.77
C ARG A 43 13.77 11.81 13.71
N MET A 44 14.85 11.94 12.96
CA MET A 44 15.59 13.21 12.82
C MET A 44 14.73 14.31 12.19
N ASN A 45 13.89 13.97 11.21
CA ASN A 45 12.96 14.92 10.58
C ASN A 45 11.90 15.43 11.57
N VAL A 46 11.36 14.55 12.42
CA VAL A 46 10.43 14.91 13.50
C VAL A 46 11.13 15.82 14.52
N GLU A 47 12.34 15.49 14.94
CA GLU A 47 13.13 16.30 15.89
C GLU A 47 13.48 17.69 15.32
N ALA A 48 13.72 17.78 14.01
CA ALA A 48 13.93 19.05 13.31
C ALA A 48 12.62 19.85 13.08
N GLY A 49 11.48 19.33 13.50
CA GLY A 49 10.17 19.98 13.35
C GLY A 49 9.74 20.11 11.88
N LEU A 50 10.14 19.17 11.02
CA LEU A 50 9.72 19.18 9.61
C LEU A 50 8.28 18.71 9.45
N TYR A 51 7.84 17.79 10.31
CA TYR A 51 6.45 17.34 10.44
C TYR A 51 6.18 16.81 11.85
N PRO A 52 4.90 16.74 12.28
CA PRO A 52 4.54 16.19 13.60
C PRO A 52 4.93 14.72 13.75
N ARG A 53 5.17 14.30 14.99
CA ARG A 53 5.35 12.88 15.33
C ARG A 53 4.10 12.08 14.90
N PRO A 54 4.28 10.87 14.32
CA PRO A 54 3.15 9.99 14.05
C PRO A 54 2.42 9.57 15.33
N SER A 55 1.15 9.20 15.21
CA SER A 55 0.35 8.77 16.36
C SER A 55 0.86 7.44 16.91
N ASP A 56 0.95 7.33 18.23
CA ASP A 56 1.27 6.07 18.88
C ASP A 56 0.11 5.08 18.75
N VAL A 57 0.45 3.80 18.63
CA VAL A 57 -0.55 2.72 18.68
C VAL A 57 -1.10 2.63 20.09
N ARG A 58 -2.41 2.84 20.25
CA ARG A 58 -3.08 2.73 21.55
C ARG A 58 -3.85 1.42 21.62
N LEU A 59 -4.03 0.88 22.83
CA LEU A 59 -4.81 -0.35 23.04
C LEU A 59 -6.23 -0.26 22.47
N ARG A 60 -6.84 0.94 22.49
CA ARG A 60 -8.17 1.18 21.90
C ARG A 60 -8.23 1.00 20.38
N ASP A 61 -7.08 1.06 19.69
CA ASP A 61 -7.00 0.92 18.24
C ASP A 61 -6.90 -0.56 17.81
N LEU A 62 -6.64 -1.48 18.76
CA LEU A 62 -6.47 -2.92 18.50
C LEU A 62 -7.68 -3.59 17.80
N PRO A 63 -8.95 -3.32 18.19
CA PRO A 63 -10.10 -3.88 17.48
C PRO A 63 -10.14 -3.48 15.99
N LYS A 64 -9.77 -2.24 15.68
CA LYS A 64 -9.68 -1.77 14.28
C LYS A 64 -8.56 -2.52 13.56
N ALA A 65 -7.37 -2.62 14.17
CA ALA A 65 -6.24 -3.34 13.58
C ALA A 65 -6.57 -4.81 13.28
N LEU A 66 -7.30 -5.49 14.18
CA LEU A 66 -7.74 -6.88 13.96
C LEU A 66 -8.76 -7.00 12.82
N ARG A 67 -9.72 -6.06 12.71
CA ARG A 67 -10.67 -6.03 11.59
C ARG A 67 -9.95 -5.81 10.27
N SER A 68 -9.06 -4.82 10.18
CA SER A 68 -8.29 -4.56 8.96
C SER A 68 -7.37 -5.73 8.59
N ALA A 69 -6.75 -6.39 9.57
CA ALA A 69 -5.96 -7.59 9.31
C ALA A 69 -6.80 -8.78 8.81
N ARG A 70 -8.04 -8.92 9.30
CA ARG A 70 -8.98 -9.93 8.80
C ARG A 70 -9.40 -9.62 7.36
N ALA A 71 -9.87 -8.42 7.10
CA ALA A 71 -10.31 -7.99 5.78
C ALA A 71 -9.16 -8.09 4.76
N PHE A 72 -7.92 -7.77 5.15
CA PHE A 72 -6.74 -7.97 4.30
C PHE A 72 -6.57 -9.43 3.88
N ARG A 73 -6.74 -10.38 4.81
CA ARG A 73 -6.63 -11.82 4.49
C ARG A 73 -7.75 -12.30 3.58
N GLU A 74 -8.97 -11.78 3.75
CA GLU A 74 -10.10 -12.10 2.89
C GLU A 74 -9.84 -11.58 1.46
N ASP A 75 -9.36 -10.34 1.32
CA ASP A 75 -9.05 -9.76 0.01
C ASP A 75 -7.91 -10.50 -0.70
N VAL A 76 -6.92 -11.07 0.02
CA VAL A 76 -5.83 -11.87 -0.59
C VAL A 76 -6.36 -13.01 -1.47
N ALA A 77 -7.45 -13.67 -1.09
CA ALA A 77 -8.04 -14.74 -1.89
C ALA A 77 -8.61 -14.21 -3.21
N GLU A 78 -9.31 -13.07 -3.15
CA GLU A 78 -9.84 -12.40 -4.33
C GLU A 78 -8.74 -11.83 -5.23
N VAL A 79 -7.66 -11.28 -4.65
CA VAL A 79 -6.46 -10.87 -5.40
C VAL A 79 -5.89 -12.04 -6.18
N ASP A 80 -5.75 -13.21 -5.55
CA ASP A 80 -5.21 -14.38 -6.23
C ASP A 80 -6.16 -14.90 -7.33
N ARG A 81 -7.47 -14.95 -7.07
CA ARG A 81 -8.47 -15.28 -8.11
C ARG A 81 -8.32 -14.36 -9.32
N ARG A 82 -8.32 -13.04 -9.11
CA ARG A 82 -8.14 -12.07 -10.21
C ARG A 82 -6.81 -12.21 -10.91
N ARG A 83 -5.73 -12.52 -10.17
CA ARG A 83 -4.41 -12.78 -10.75
C ARG A 83 -4.49 -13.95 -11.72
N ILE A 84 -5.13 -15.05 -11.34
CA ILE A 84 -5.29 -16.25 -12.16
C ILE A 84 -6.18 -15.98 -13.37
N GLU A 85 -7.31 -15.30 -13.17
CA GLU A 85 -8.29 -14.99 -14.22
C GLU A 85 -7.88 -13.82 -15.13
N ARG A 86 -6.76 -13.14 -14.82
CA ARG A 86 -6.33 -11.88 -15.46
C ARG A 86 -7.41 -10.79 -15.44
N ASN A 87 -8.23 -10.77 -14.38
CA ASN A 87 -9.37 -9.88 -14.26
C ASN A 87 -9.11 -8.74 -13.26
N GLY A 88 -8.34 -7.74 -13.70
CA GLY A 88 -8.03 -6.54 -12.88
C GLY A 88 -9.08 -5.42 -12.99
N THR A 89 -10.21 -5.67 -13.64
CA THR A 89 -11.19 -4.64 -13.98
C THR A 89 -12.63 -5.08 -13.74
N GLU A 90 -12.86 -6.07 -12.88
CA GLU A 90 -14.20 -6.59 -12.60
C GLU A 90 -15.14 -5.52 -12.03
N ILE A 91 -14.57 -4.49 -11.38
CA ILE A 91 -15.29 -3.32 -10.86
C ILE A 91 -16.13 -2.61 -11.95
N ARG A 92 -15.75 -2.72 -13.23
CA ARG A 92 -16.51 -2.16 -14.37
C ARG A 92 -17.95 -2.66 -14.43
N GLN A 93 -18.19 -3.90 -13.99
CA GLN A 93 -19.52 -4.50 -13.97
C GLN A 93 -20.38 -3.97 -12.82
N GLN A 94 -19.76 -3.38 -11.80
CA GLN A 94 -20.42 -2.92 -10.57
C GLN A 94 -20.71 -1.41 -10.59
N VAL A 95 -20.00 -0.64 -11.42
CA VAL A 95 -20.21 0.80 -11.56
C VAL A 95 -21.18 1.08 -12.71
N VAL A 96 -22.47 1.27 -12.37
CA VAL A 96 -23.52 1.69 -13.31
C VAL A 96 -23.12 3.02 -13.97
N ASP A 97 -23.19 3.10 -15.31
CA ASP A 97 -22.76 4.23 -16.15
C ASP A 97 -21.27 4.65 -16.06
N GLY A 98 -20.44 3.86 -15.37
CA GLY A 98 -19.07 4.22 -15.02
C GLY A 98 -18.14 4.49 -16.20
N HIS A 99 -18.36 3.81 -17.32
CA HIS A 99 -17.51 3.91 -18.51
C HIS A 99 -17.51 5.28 -19.18
N ASN A 100 -18.62 6.02 -19.10
CA ASN A 100 -18.72 7.35 -19.72
C ASN A 100 -18.39 8.47 -18.73
N ARG A 101 -18.42 8.18 -17.42
CA ARG A 101 -18.21 9.16 -16.34
C ARG A 101 -16.78 9.20 -15.81
N TYR A 102 -16.06 8.08 -15.82
CA TYR A 102 -14.73 7.97 -15.21
C TYR A 102 -13.67 7.47 -16.21
N PRO A 103 -12.46 8.06 -16.19
CA PRO A 103 -11.32 7.51 -16.92
C PRO A 103 -11.07 6.03 -16.56
N ASN A 104 -10.58 5.26 -17.53
CA ASN A 104 -10.27 3.84 -17.37
C ASN A 104 -9.42 3.50 -16.14
N TYR A 105 -8.56 4.43 -15.70
CA TYR A 105 -7.73 4.30 -14.51
C TYR A 105 -8.54 4.06 -13.23
N TYR A 106 -9.66 4.77 -13.05
CA TYR A 106 -10.52 4.61 -11.87
C TYR A 106 -11.40 3.36 -11.94
N LEU A 107 -11.53 2.75 -13.12
CA LEU A 107 -12.31 1.53 -13.35
C LEU A 107 -11.44 0.27 -13.30
N GLN A 108 -10.46 0.26 -12.40
CA GLN A 108 -9.56 -0.85 -12.12
C GLN A 108 -9.68 -1.23 -10.63
N ASN A 109 -9.39 -2.48 -10.31
CA ASN A 109 -9.19 -2.92 -8.93
C ASN A 109 -7.86 -2.34 -8.41
N PHE A 110 -7.89 -1.07 -7.98
CA PHE A 110 -6.74 -0.36 -7.43
C PHE A 110 -6.16 -1.11 -6.23
N HIS A 111 -4.83 -1.27 -6.17
CA HIS A 111 -4.14 -2.10 -5.15
C HIS A 111 -4.70 -3.53 -5.02
N TYR A 112 -5.36 -4.02 -6.08
CA TYR A 112 -6.08 -5.29 -6.12
C TYR A 112 -7.31 -5.37 -5.20
N GLN A 113 -7.84 -4.23 -4.75
CA GLN A 113 -8.99 -4.18 -3.86
C GLN A 113 -10.29 -4.44 -4.59
N SER A 114 -11.19 -5.16 -3.94
CA SER A 114 -12.44 -5.65 -4.53
C SER A 114 -13.38 -4.54 -5.01
N GLY A 115 -13.54 -3.46 -4.24
CA GLY A 115 -14.36 -2.31 -4.62
C GLY A 115 -13.62 -1.20 -5.37
N GLY A 116 -12.34 -1.38 -5.68
CA GLY A 116 -11.49 -0.36 -6.32
C GLY A 116 -11.57 0.98 -5.61
N TRP A 117 -11.72 2.07 -6.38
CA TRP A 117 -11.80 3.44 -5.85
C TRP A 117 -13.16 3.81 -5.23
N PHE A 118 -14.18 2.94 -5.31
CA PHE A 118 -15.58 3.35 -5.13
C PHE A 118 -16.24 2.85 -3.84
N THR A 119 -15.50 2.20 -2.94
CA THR A 119 -16.06 1.64 -1.71
C THR A 119 -15.28 2.08 -0.48
N GLU A 120 -15.99 2.31 0.62
CA GLU A 120 -15.39 2.61 1.92
C GLU A 120 -14.52 1.44 2.40
N ASP A 121 -14.95 0.20 2.18
CA ASP A 121 -14.18 -1.01 2.54
C ASP A 121 -12.80 -1.04 1.86
N SER A 122 -12.70 -0.61 0.59
CA SER A 122 -11.41 -0.53 -0.10
C SER A 122 -10.53 0.59 0.47
N ALA A 123 -11.13 1.72 0.86
CA ALA A 123 -10.40 2.79 1.53
C ALA A 123 -9.84 2.34 2.90
N ASP A 124 -10.64 1.62 3.68
CA ASP A 124 -10.25 1.09 4.99
C ASP A 124 -9.16 0.00 4.92
N LEU A 125 -9.11 -0.75 3.81
CA LEU A 125 -8.11 -1.79 3.57
C LEU A 125 -6.76 -1.27 3.08
N TYR A 126 -6.76 -0.12 2.41
CA TYR A 126 -5.59 0.39 1.67
C TYR A 126 -4.34 0.50 2.53
N ASP A 127 -4.45 1.16 3.69
CA ASP A 127 -3.29 1.38 4.56
C ASP A 127 -2.69 0.05 5.01
N THR A 128 -3.52 -0.91 5.39
CA THR A 128 -3.05 -2.22 5.86
C THR A 128 -2.36 -3.00 4.75
N GLN A 129 -2.88 -2.95 3.51
CA GLN A 129 -2.26 -3.61 2.36
C GLN A 129 -0.90 -3.01 2.03
N VAL A 130 -0.80 -1.69 1.99
CA VAL A 130 0.47 -1.02 1.66
C VAL A 130 1.50 -1.23 2.75
N GLU A 131 1.12 -1.12 4.03
CA GLU A 131 2.02 -1.47 5.13
C GLU A 131 2.47 -2.92 5.06
N ALA A 132 1.59 -3.88 4.77
CA ALA A 132 1.97 -5.28 4.62
C ALA A 132 2.96 -5.49 3.46
N LEU A 133 2.77 -4.79 2.33
CA LEU A 133 3.65 -4.85 1.16
C LEU A 133 5.07 -4.35 1.48
N PHE A 134 5.17 -3.24 2.22
CA PHE A 134 6.45 -2.63 2.60
C PHE A 134 6.91 -3.02 4.00
N THR A 135 6.41 -4.12 4.57
CA THR A 135 6.88 -4.64 5.87
C THR A 135 6.77 -3.62 7.01
N GLY A 136 5.73 -2.78 7.00
CA GLY A 136 5.44 -1.78 8.01
C GLY A 136 6.27 -0.49 7.91
N THR A 137 6.96 -0.26 6.78
CA THR A 137 7.77 0.95 6.58
C THR A 137 7.09 1.99 5.70
N ALA A 138 5.90 1.72 5.15
CA ALA A 138 5.36 2.56 4.06
C ALA A 138 4.99 3.96 4.58
N ASP A 139 4.42 4.03 5.78
CA ASP A 139 4.07 5.29 6.43
C ASP A 139 5.31 6.20 6.64
N ALA A 140 6.43 5.63 7.10
CA ALA A 140 7.69 6.36 7.22
C ALA A 140 8.24 6.81 5.85
N MET A 141 8.16 5.95 4.82
CA MET A 141 8.55 6.31 3.45
C MET A 141 7.73 7.49 2.92
N ARG A 142 6.40 7.51 3.14
CA ARG A 142 5.53 8.60 2.70
C ARG A 142 5.85 9.91 3.41
N ARG A 143 6.10 9.88 4.73
CA ARG A 143 6.46 11.08 5.49
C ARG A 143 7.75 11.74 5.03
N ALA A 144 8.68 11.02 4.41
CA ALA A 144 9.88 11.62 3.84
C ALA A 144 9.54 12.75 2.84
N ALA A 145 8.43 12.64 2.09
CA ALA A 145 7.98 13.71 1.20
C ALA A 145 7.55 14.98 1.97
N LEU A 146 6.99 14.83 3.18
CA LEU A 146 6.63 15.98 4.02
C LEU A 146 7.86 16.76 4.47
N ALA A 147 9.02 16.12 4.65
CA ALA A 147 10.25 16.83 4.94
C ALA A 147 10.63 17.79 3.82
N GLU A 148 10.61 17.30 2.58
CA GLU A 148 10.96 18.11 1.40
C GLU A 148 9.95 19.26 1.19
N ILE A 149 8.65 18.97 1.31
CA ILE A 149 7.60 19.99 1.25
C ILE A 149 7.81 21.04 2.35
N SER A 150 8.07 20.61 3.59
CA SER A 150 8.30 21.52 4.72
C SER A 150 9.49 22.42 4.49
N ARG A 151 10.60 21.92 3.92
CA ARG A 151 11.77 22.72 3.58
C ARG A 151 11.47 23.77 2.51
N GLU A 152 10.73 23.40 1.47
CA GLU A 152 10.38 24.31 0.38
C GLU A 152 9.38 25.40 0.77
N LEU A 153 8.40 25.07 1.61
CA LEU A 153 7.35 26.02 2.00
C LEU A 153 7.76 26.92 3.17
N ARG A 154 8.75 26.52 3.98
CA ARG A 154 9.17 27.24 5.19
C ARG A 154 9.61 28.66 4.86
N GLY A 155 8.97 29.63 5.51
CA GLY A 155 9.30 31.05 5.38
C GLY A 155 8.85 31.71 4.07
N ARG A 156 8.02 31.03 3.26
CA ARG A 156 7.48 31.57 2.00
C ARG A 156 5.96 31.75 2.10
N ASP A 157 5.44 32.88 1.61
CA ASP A 157 3.99 33.08 1.42
C ASP A 157 3.53 32.35 0.16
N GLN A 158 2.64 31.38 0.33
CA GLN A 158 2.17 30.51 -0.74
C GLN A 158 1.05 31.14 -1.59
N ARG A 159 0.58 32.35 -1.24
CA ARG A 159 -0.51 33.04 -1.96
C ARG A 159 -0.02 33.87 -3.15
N GLY A 160 1.29 34.01 -3.31
CA GLY A 160 1.93 34.79 -4.38
C GLY A 160 2.57 33.95 -5.48
N VAL A 161 2.30 32.64 -5.51
CA VAL A 161 2.79 31.68 -6.52
C VAL A 161 1.69 31.32 -7.50
#